data_AF-A0A5M6HJL3-F1
#
_entry.id   AF-A0A5M6HJL3-F1
#
_cell.length_a   1.000
_cell.length_b   1.000
_cell.length_c   1.000
_cell.angle_alpha   90.00
_cell.angle_beta   90.00
_cell.angle_gamma   90.00
#
_symmetry.space_group_name_H-M   'P 1'
#
loop_
_entity.id
_entity.type
_entity.pdbx_description
1 polymer ?
#
loop_
_entity_poly.entity_id
_entity_poly.type
_entity_poly.pdbx_seq_one_letter_code
_entity_poly.pdbx_strand_id
1 'polypeptide(L)'
;MADSIDRLFQAVRAAKAGNNGRSRTAKLLKSGRIKIAKKVVEEAAEVSFEAVLENRDAVIRESADLMYNLVVMWADAGIAPKDVWSEMARREKAMGIAEKLPKTVSKTAAKTVSKTVSKPIPAPAPRRKSRPARAG
;
A
#
# COMPACT_ATOMS: atom_id res chain seq x y z
N MET A 1 3.89 -10.88 -10.58
CA MET A 1 2.77 -11.37 -9.74
C MET A 1 1.42 -10.94 -10.28
N ALA A 2 1.22 -9.65 -10.61
CA ALA A 2 0.04 -9.21 -11.37
C ALA A 2 -0.15 -10.04 -12.65
N ASP A 3 0.93 -10.25 -13.42
CA ASP A 3 0.92 -11.11 -14.61
C ASP A 3 0.44 -12.56 -14.34
N SER A 4 0.84 -13.18 -13.23
CA SER A 4 0.41 -14.54 -12.88
C SER A 4 -1.09 -14.60 -12.56
N ILE A 5 -1.60 -13.60 -11.83
CA ILE A 5 -3.03 -13.49 -11.51
C ILE A 5 -3.85 -13.17 -12.75
N ASP A 6 -3.36 -12.31 -13.63
CA ASP A 6 -4.03 -12.00 -14.89
C ASP A 6 -4.10 -13.23 -15.79
N ARG A 7 -3.00 -13.99 -15.93
CA ARG A 7 -2.99 -15.27 -16.65
C ARG A 7 -3.97 -16.28 -16.04
N LEU A 8 -3.99 -16.42 -14.71
CA LEU A 8 -4.95 -17.29 -14.03
C LEU A 8 -6.39 -16.84 -14.29
N PHE A 9 -6.68 -15.55 -14.19
CA PHE A 9 -8.00 -14.99 -14.43
C PHE A 9 -8.48 -15.27 -15.87
N GLN A 10 -7.62 -15.08 -16.88
CA GLN A 10 -7.98 -15.42 -18.25
C GLN A 10 -8.23 -16.93 -18.44
N ALA A 11 -7.41 -17.79 -17.81
CA ALA A 11 -7.64 -19.23 -17.84
C ALA A 11 -8.97 -19.63 -17.19
N VAL A 12 -9.33 -19.01 -16.06
CA VAL A 12 -10.62 -19.22 -15.39
C VAL A 12 -11.78 -18.73 -16.27
N ARG A 13 -11.67 -17.57 -16.91
CA ARG A 13 -12.68 -17.06 -17.84
C ARG A 13 -12.87 -17.98 -19.05
N ALA A 14 -11.78 -18.48 -19.62
CA ALA A 14 -11.83 -19.46 -20.69
C ALA A 14 -12.53 -20.76 -20.25
N ALA A 15 -12.25 -21.23 -19.03
CA ALA A 15 -12.94 -22.38 -18.44
C ALA A 15 -14.43 -22.14 -18.15
N LYS A 16 -14.83 -20.90 -17.86
CA LYS A 16 -16.24 -20.49 -17.70
C LYS A 16 -16.98 -20.48 -19.03
N ALA A 17 -16.33 -20.03 -20.10
CA ALA A 17 -16.91 -19.95 -21.45
C ALA A 17 -16.93 -21.29 -22.20
N GLY A 18 -15.94 -22.16 -21.93
CA GLY A 18 -15.86 -23.48 -22.56
C GLY A 18 -16.76 -24.51 -21.88
N ASN A 19 -17.27 -25.48 -22.65
CA ASN A 19 -18.04 -26.61 -22.11
C ASN A 19 -17.14 -27.69 -21.46
N ASN A 20 -15.94 -27.32 -21.00
CA ASN A 20 -14.90 -28.23 -20.51
C ASN A 20 -15.16 -28.62 -19.04
N GLY A 21 -16.30 -29.29 -18.80
CA GLY A 21 -16.76 -29.72 -17.48
C GLY A 21 -15.86 -30.71 -16.72
N ARG A 22 -14.72 -31.10 -17.30
CA ARG A 22 -13.76 -32.00 -16.66
C ARG A 22 -12.81 -31.30 -15.69
N SER A 23 -12.51 -30.00 -15.88
CA SER A 23 -11.55 -29.28 -15.03
C SER A 23 -12.11 -28.94 -13.64
N ARG A 24 -11.24 -28.92 -12.60
CA ARG A 24 -11.58 -28.47 -11.23
C ARG A 24 -12.29 -27.11 -11.26
N THR A 25 -11.75 -26.18 -12.03
CA THR A 25 -12.30 -24.83 -12.19
C THR A 25 -13.71 -24.84 -12.78
N ALA A 26 -13.95 -25.58 -13.86
CA ALA A 26 -15.28 -25.64 -14.47
C ALA A 26 -16.32 -26.27 -13.52
N LYS A 27 -15.94 -27.30 -12.76
CA LYS A 27 -16.83 -27.90 -11.74
C LYS A 27 -17.15 -26.91 -10.61
N LEU A 28 -16.14 -26.17 -10.15
CA LEU A 28 -16.32 -25.18 -9.08
C LEU A 28 -17.23 -24.03 -9.54
N LEU A 29 -17.01 -23.51 -10.75
CA LEU A 29 -17.86 -22.48 -11.36
C LEU A 29 -19.31 -22.96 -11.54
N LYS A 30 -19.52 -24.20 -12.02
CA LYS A 30 -20.86 -24.82 -12.14
C LYS A 30 -21.55 -25.02 -10.80
N SER A 31 -20.80 -25.13 -9.70
CA SER A 31 -21.35 -25.28 -8.35
C SER A 31 -21.93 -23.97 -7.79
N GLY A 32 -21.73 -22.85 -8.48
CA GLY A 32 -22.31 -21.55 -8.14
C GLY A 32 -21.59 -20.79 -7.02
N ARG A 33 -21.95 -19.51 -6.91
CA ARG A 33 -21.28 -18.52 -6.06
C ARG A 33 -21.16 -18.92 -4.59
N ILE A 34 -22.18 -19.58 -4.04
CA ILE A 34 -22.17 -20.02 -2.63
C ILE A 34 -21.02 -21.00 -2.38
N LYS A 35 -20.81 -21.98 -3.27
CA LYS A 35 -19.74 -22.98 -3.09
C LYS A 35 -18.36 -22.36 -3.29
N ILE A 36 -18.24 -21.41 -4.23
CA ILE A 36 -17.01 -20.64 -4.46
C ILE A 36 -16.64 -19.82 -3.21
N ALA A 37 -17.58 -19.05 -2.66
CA ALA A 37 -17.36 -18.24 -1.47
C ALA A 37 -16.96 -19.10 -0.26
N LYS A 38 -17.59 -20.27 -0.09
CA LYS A 38 -17.21 -21.23 0.96
C LYS A 38 -15.74 -21.67 0.84
N LYS A 39 -15.25 -21.95 -0.37
CA LYS A 39 -13.83 -22.30 -0.56
C LYS A 39 -12.90 -21.14 -0.20
N VAL A 40 -13.24 -19.90 -0.55
CA VAL A 40 -12.44 -18.73 -0.13
C VAL A 40 -12.33 -18.65 1.40
N VAL A 41 -13.42 -18.91 2.13
CA VAL A 41 -13.42 -18.93 3.60
C VAL A 41 -12.58 -20.09 4.15
N GLU A 42 -12.71 -21.28 3.56
CA GLU A 42 -11.95 -22.48 3.91
C GLU A 42 -10.44 -22.23 3.80
N GLU A 43 -9.95 -21.78 2.64
CA GLU A 43 -8.51 -21.53 2.46
C GLU A 43 -8.00 -20.39 3.36
N ALA A 44 -8.82 -19.36 3.61
CA ALA A 44 -8.44 -18.26 4.50
C ALA A 44 -8.27 -18.73 5.96
N ALA A 45 -9.13 -19.65 6.40
CA ALA A 45 -9.02 -20.28 7.71
C ALA A 45 -7.76 -21.16 7.77
N GLU A 46 -7.50 -21.99 6.76
CA GLU A 46 -6.34 -22.87 6.70
C GLU A 46 -5.02 -22.08 6.71
N VAL A 47 -4.89 -21.02 5.91
CA VAL A 47 -3.73 -20.11 5.96
C VAL A 47 -3.51 -19.57 7.38
N SER A 48 -4.59 -19.15 8.04
CA SER A 48 -4.51 -18.55 9.38
C SER A 48 -4.10 -19.58 10.43
N PHE A 49 -4.64 -20.80 10.36
CA PHE A 49 -4.31 -21.87 11.29
C PHE A 49 -2.87 -22.37 11.10
N GLU A 50 -2.44 -22.60 9.86
CA GLU A 50 -1.08 -23.06 9.58
C GLU A 50 -0.03 -22.01 9.95
N ALA A 51 -0.38 -20.72 9.88
CA ALA A 51 0.47 -19.65 10.38
C ALA A 51 0.63 -19.69 11.91
N VAL A 52 -0.44 -19.99 12.65
CA VAL A 52 -0.39 -20.19 14.11
C VAL A 52 0.45 -21.42 14.48
N LEU A 53 0.42 -22.45 13.64
CA LEU A 53 1.24 -23.67 13.80
C LEU A 53 2.69 -23.50 13.34
N GLU A 54 3.08 -22.31 12.89
CA GLU A 54 4.42 -22.00 12.34
C GLU A 54 4.82 -22.90 11.15
N ASN A 55 3.84 -23.46 10.45
CA ASN A 55 4.06 -24.37 9.32
C ASN A 55 4.25 -23.59 8.02
N ARG A 56 5.46 -23.07 7.82
CA ARG A 56 5.80 -22.20 6.69
C ARG A 56 5.38 -22.77 5.32
N ASP A 57 5.61 -24.05 5.08
CA ASP A 57 5.34 -24.66 3.77
C ASP A 57 3.84 -24.83 3.54
N ALA A 58 3.06 -25.12 4.59
CA ALA A 58 1.61 -25.14 4.48
C ALA A 58 1.05 -23.73 4.24
N VAL A 59 1.52 -22.72 4.97
CA VAL A 59 1.13 -21.32 4.72
C VAL A 59 1.34 -20.91 3.26
N ILE A 60 2.45 -21.31 2.64
CA ILE A 60 2.70 -21.03 1.22
C ILE A 60 1.67 -21.72 0.32
N ARG A 61 1.38 -23.00 0.55
CA ARG A 61 0.41 -23.77 -0.25
C ARG A 61 -1.01 -23.21 -0.11
N GLU A 62 -1.46 -23.00 1.12
CA GLU A 62 -2.82 -22.50 1.36
C GLU A 62 -2.98 -21.05 0.90
N SER A 63 -1.90 -20.25 0.94
CA SER A 63 -1.93 -18.90 0.34
C SER A 63 -2.13 -18.96 -1.18
N ALA A 64 -1.53 -19.94 -1.85
CA ALA A 64 -1.72 -20.14 -3.28
C ALA A 64 -3.15 -20.61 -3.59
N ASP A 65 -3.72 -21.53 -2.81
CA ASP A 65 -5.10 -21.98 -2.98
C ASP A 65 -6.12 -20.87 -2.65
N LEU A 66 -5.85 -20.03 -1.64
CA LEU A 66 -6.64 -18.83 -1.34
C LEU A 66 -6.64 -17.86 -2.52
N MET A 67 -5.46 -17.53 -3.06
CA MET A 67 -5.35 -16.67 -4.23
C MET A 67 -6.09 -17.26 -5.44
N TYR A 68 -6.00 -18.57 -5.66
CA TYR A 68 -6.75 -19.25 -6.72
C TYR A 68 -8.27 -19.10 -6.55
N ASN A 69 -8.79 -19.43 -5.37
CA ASN A 69 -10.24 -19.37 -5.11
C ASN A 69 -10.75 -17.92 -5.18
N LEU A 70 -9.94 -16.94 -4.77
CA LEU A 70 -10.26 -15.53 -4.89
C LEU A 70 -10.38 -15.09 -6.36
N VAL A 71 -9.47 -15.53 -7.23
CA VAL A 71 -9.54 -15.26 -8.68
C VAL A 71 -10.75 -15.94 -9.33
N VAL A 72 -11.09 -17.16 -8.91
CA VAL A 72 -12.33 -17.84 -9.35
C VAL A 72 -13.55 -17.04 -8.94
N MET A 73 -13.60 -16.54 -7.72
CA MET A 73 -14.68 -15.69 -7.23
C MET A 73 -14.79 -14.38 -8.01
N TRP A 74 -13.67 -13.72 -8.33
CA TRP A 74 -13.67 -12.52 -9.17
C TRP A 74 -14.22 -12.79 -10.57
N ALA A 75 -13.82 -13.88 -11.21
CA ALA A 75 -14.33 -14.27 -12.52
C ALA A 75 -15.82 -14.65 -12.48
N ASP A 76 -16.30 -15.23 -11.39
CA ASP A 76 -17.73 -15.46 -11.17
C ASP A 76 -18.51 -14.15 -10.99
N ALA A 77 -17.95 -13.21 -10.23
CA ALA A 77 -18.53 -11.90 -9.92
C ALA A 77 -18.40 -10.86 -11.06
N GLY A 78 -17.61 -11.14 -12.10
CA GLY A 78 -17.35 -10.19 -13.18
C GLY A 78 -16.39 -9.05 -12.78
N ILE A 79 -15.58 -9.27 -11.75
CA ILE A 79 -14.58 -8.31 -11.25
C ILE A 79 -13.25 -8.64 -11.93
N ALA A 80 -12.60 -7.66 -12.57
CA ALA A 80 -11.29 -7.89 -13.16
C ALA A 80 -10.18 -7.64 -12.12
N PRO A 81 -9.04 -8.35 -12.19
CA PRO A 81 -7.92 -8.11 -11.27
C PRO A 81 -7.47 -6.64 -11.23
N LYS A 82 -7.50 -5.95 -12.38
CA LYS A 82 -7.20 -4.52 -12.49
C LYS A 82 -8.03 -3.64 -11.56
N ASP A 83 -9.27 -4.01 -11.27
CA ASP A 83 -10.17 -3.22 -10.43
C ASP A 83 -9.72 -3.33 -8.97
N VAL A 84 -9.29 -4.52 -8.56
CA VAL A 84 -8.69 -4.78 -7.24
C VAL A 84 -7.34 -4.07 -7.10
N TRP A 85 -6.48 -4.13 -8.12
CA TRP A 85 -5.21 -3.41 -8.12
C TRP A 85 -5.39 -1.90 -8.05
N SER A 86 -6.41 -1.36 -8.74
CA SER A 86 -6.76 0.05 -8.68
C SER A 86 -7.18 0.46 -7.26
N GLU A 87 -7.96 -0.39 -6.58
CA GLU A 87 -8.33 -0.16 -5.17
C GLU A 87 -7.12 -0.24 -4.24
N MET A 88 -6.19 -1.19 -4.45
CA MET A 88 -4.95 -1.26 -3.68
C MET A 88 -4.09 -0.01 -3.85
N ALA A 89 -3.92 0.48 -5.10
CA ALA A 89 -3.19 1.72 -5.37
C ALA A 89 -3.86 2.94 -4.73
N ARG A 90 -5.20 2.99 -4.72
CA ARG A 90 -5.96 4.05 -4.04
C ARG A 90 -5.70 4.02 -2.53
N ARG A 91 -5.70 2.83 -1.91
CA ARG A 91 -5.39 2.62 -0.49
C ARG A 91 -3.97 3.03 -0.15
N GLU A 92 -3.00 2.62 -0.98
CA GLU A 92 -1.60 3.02 -0.83
C GLU A 92 -1.43 4.54 -0.85
N LYS A 93 -2.09 5.24 -1.78
CA LYS A 93 -2.03 6.70 -1.83
C LYS A 93 -2.64 7.36 -0.59
N ALA A 94 -3.70 6.79 -0.04
CA ALA A 94 -4.43 7.35 1.09
C ALA A 94 -3.77 7.04 2.45
N MET A 95 -3.23 5.83 2.62
CA MET A 95 -2.78 5.29 3.90
C MET A 95 -1.27 4.96 3.90
N GLY A 96 -0.64 4.85 2.74
CA GLY A 96 0.69 4.24 2.56
C GLY A 96 0.62 2.74 2.31
N ILE A 97 1.72 2.14 1.84
CA ILE A 97 1.82 0.71 1.46
C ILE A 97 1.46 -0.24 2.63
N ALA A 98 1.70 0.20 3.86
CA ALA A 98 1.40 -0.55 5.09
C ALA A 98 0.98 0.41 6.20
N GLU A 99 0.06 1.33 5.90
CA GLU A 99 -0.41 2.39 6.82
C GLU A 99 0.70 3.35 7.30
N LYS A 100 1.89 3.25 6.71
CA LYS A 100 2.97 4.23 6.84
C LYS A 100 2.72 5.34 5.82
N LEU A 101 2.09 6.41 6.28
CA LEU A 101 1.89 7.63 5.49
C LEU A 101 3.18 8.04 4.77
N PRO A 102 3.13 8.36 3.46
CA PRO A 102 4.28 8.89 2.75
C PRO A 102 4.80 10.11 3.50
N LYS A 103 6.09 10.14 3.84
CA LYS A 103 6.71 11.34 4.41
C LYS A 103 6.53 12.45 3.38
N THR A 104 5.68 13.43 3.67
CA THR A 104 5.57 14.64 2.87
C THR A 104 6.93 15.33 2.92
N VAL A 105 7.68 15.26 1.82
CA VAL A 105 8.86 16.10 1.64
C VAL A 105 8.34 17.52 1.34
N SER A 106 7.88 18.19 2.39
CA SER A 106 7.67 19.64 2.37
C SER A 106 8.32 20.24 3.61
N LYS A 107 9.64 20.35 3.55
CA LYS A 107 10.40 21.35 4.31
C LYS A 107 11.45 22.04 3.42
N THR A 108 11.04 22.45 2.23
CA THR A 108 11.74 23.54 1.50
C THR A 108 11.24 24.92 1.95
N ALA A 109 10.15 25.00 2.73
CA ALA A 109 9.60 26.26 3.23
C ALA A 109 10.11 26.71 4.62
N ALA A 110 10.96 25.94 5.30
CA ALA A 110 11.43 26.26 6.65
C ALA A 110 12.76 27.05 6.71
N LYS A 111 13.39 27.36 5.57
CA LYS A 111 14.70 28.06 5.53
C LYS A 111 14.64 29.56 5.22
N THR A 112 13.50 30.12 4.86
CA THR A 112 13.44 31.53 4.40
C THR A 112 13.13 32.54 5.52
N VAL A 113 12.53 32.12 6.64
CA VAL A 113 12.13 33.07 7.71
C VAL A 113 13.27 33.36 8.71
N SER A 114 14.32 32.55 8.76
CA SER A 114 15.38 32.69 9.78
C SER A 114 16.52 33.68 9.43
N LYS A 115 16.44 34.41 8.30
CA LYS A 115 17.53 35.31 7.85
C LYS A 115 17.24 36.82 7.97
N THR A 116 16.08 37.25 8.47
CA THR A 116 15.71 38.68 8.44
C THR A 116 15.80 39.42 9.78
N VAL A 117 16.18 38.76 10.89
CA VAL A 117 16.37 39.43 12.19
C VAL A 117 17.76 39.11 12.76
N SER A 118 18.79 39.71 12.17
CA SER A 118 20.13 39.78 12.76
C SER A 118 20.84 41.00 12.19
N LYS A 119 20.33 42.19 12.46
CA LYS A 119 21.11 43.43 12.31
C LYS A 119 21.56 43.85 13.71
N PRO A 120 22.87 43.80 14.04
CA PRO A 120 23.34 44.21 15.35
C PRO A 120 23.17 45.73 15.53
N ILE A 121 22.71 46.12 16.71
CA ILE A 121 22.66 47.51 17.17
C ILE A 121 24.11 48.03 17.27
N PRO A 122 24.47 49.19 16.67
CA PRO A 122 25.80 49.74 16.82
C PRO A 122 26.01 50.29 18.25
N ALA A 123 27.17 50.00 18.84
CA ALA A 123 27.56 50.45 20.17
C ALA A 123 27.64 52.00 20.27
N PRO A 124 27.33 52.61 21.43
CA PRO A 124 27.40 54.06 21.60
C PRO A 124 28.86 54.54 21.60
N ALA A 125 29.09 55.68 20.93
CA ALA A 125 30.41 56.30 20.76
C ALA A 125 31.02 56.79 22.09
N PRO A 126 32.36 56.75 22.25
CA PRO A 126 33.01 57.18 23.48
C PRO A 126 32.98 58.71 23.66
N ARG A 127 32.63 59.13 24.87
CA ARG A 127 32.50 60.53 25.32
C ARG A 127 33.87 61.24 25.26
N ARG A 128 33.98 62.29 24.46
CA ARG A 128 35.20 63.09 24.25
C ARG A 128 35.57 63.82 25.55
N LYS A 129 36.75 63.55 26.11
CA LYS A 129 37.32 64.29 27.26
C LYS A 129 37.66 65.71 26.82
N SER A 130 37.08 66.73 27.47
CA SER A 130 37.45 68.13 27.31
C SER A 130 38.82 68.39 27.97
N ARG A 131 39.75 69.00 27.22
CA ARG A 131 41.01 69.57 27.75
C ARG A 131 40.69 70.89 28.48
N PRO A 132 41.35 71.19 29.61
CA PRO A 132 41.20 72.49 30.26
C PRO A 132 41.95 73.58 29.47
N ALA A 133 41.35 74.76 29.44
CA ALA A 133 41.94 75.98 28.90
C ALA A 133 43.03 76.51 29.83
N ARG A 134 44.11 76.98 29.23
CA ARG A 134 45.25 77.64 29.85
C ARG A 134 44.87 79.11 30.12
N ALA A 135 44.98 79.56 31.35
CA ALA A 135 44.99 80.98 31.70
C ALA A 135 46.30 81.26 32.45
N GLY A 136 46.98 82.33 32.04
CA GLY A 136 48.12 82.90 32.75
C GLY A 136 47.70 83.80 33.90
#